data_AF-A0A820RZH8-F1
#
_entry.id   AF-A0A820RZH8-F1
#
_cell.length_a   1.000
_cell.length_b   1.000
_cell.length_c   1.000
_cell.angle_alpha   90.00
_cell.angle_beta   90.00
_cell.angle_gamma   90.00
#
_symmetry.space_group_name_H-M   'P 1'
#
loop_
_entity.id
_entity.type
_entity.pdbx_description
1 polymer ?
#
loop_
_entity_poly.entity_id
_entity_poly.type
_entity_poly.pdbx_seq_one_letter_code
_entity_poly.pdbx_strand_id
1 'polypeptide(L)'
;MNEDDRPIEESITTRKRQNDNEYSDEAKRKNIESSRTNLRFDFVANNSIGNADVSSLLEKLTTIKQQLNDVKSLLSDKDIIDWNRHTAYMNTASTIVPYLREKLNIEIGTQAWAKMYEILANFDLINDVNKNPRLTTLHLCEAPGAFISALNHFLVTREENRNIEWQWFAQTLNPYYEHDESTV
;
A
#
# COMPACT_ATOMS: atom_id res chain seq x y z
N MET A 1 67.97 -12.86 11.98
CA MET A 1 67.60 -11.47 11.65
C MET A 1 66.36 -11.59 10.77
N ASN A 2 65.22 -11.92 11.39
CA ASN A 2 64.25 -11.00 12.01
C ASN A 2 63.55 -10.19 10.91
N GLU A 3 62.23 -10.08 10.82
CA GLU A 3 61.14 -10.38 11.73
C GLU A 3 59.87 -10.39 10.87
N ASP A 4 59.01 -11.39 11.11
CA ASP A 4 57.56 -11.22 11.04
C ASP A 4 57.19 -9.94 11.81
N ASP A 5 56.47 -9.01 11.18
CA ASP A 5 55.46 -8.16 11.83
C ASP A 5 54.86 -7.16 10.83
N ARG A 6 53.69 -7.51 10.27
CA ARG A 6 52.70 -6.51 9.84
C ARG A 6 51.36 -6.87 10.49
N PRO A 7 50.63 -5.92 11.10
CA PRO A 7 49.61 -6.25 12.08
C PRO A 7 48.33 -6.79 11.43
N ILE A 8 47.78 -7.86 11.99
CA ILE A 8 46.52 -8.52 11.59
C ILE A 8 45.27 -7.72 12.09
N GLU A 9 45.43 -6.49 12.59
CA GLU A 9 44.37 -5.76 13.31
C GLU A 9 43.34 -5.00 12.43
N GLU A 10 43.63 -4.72 11.15
CA GLU A 10 42.67 -3.96 10.30
C GLU A 10 41.55 -4.83 9.71
N SER A 11 41.77 -6.13 9.52
CA SER A 11 40.79 -7.07 8.97
C SER A 11 39.72 -7.52 9.98
N ILE A 12 40.03 -7.49 11.28
CA ILE A 12 39.09 -7.91 12.34
C ILE A 12 38.15 -6.76 12.70
N THR A 13 38.67 -5.53 12.74
CA THR A 13 37.90 -4.34 13.13
C THR A 13 36.84 -3.96 12.08
N THR A 14 37.16 -4.15 10.80
CA THR A 14 36.22 -3.87 9.69
C THR A 14 35.09 -4.90 9.62
N ARG A 15 35.38 -6.20 9.85
CA ARG A 15 34.37 -7.26 9.96
C ARG A 15 33.48 -7.11 11.18
N LYS A 16 34.02 -6.71 12.35
CA LYS A 16 33.21 -6.43 13.54
C LYS A 16 32.22 -5.29 13.29
N ARG A 17 32.67 -4.17 12.71
CA ARG A 17 31.79 -3.03 12.39
C ARG A 17 30.69 -3.36 11.37
N GLN A 18 30.96 -4.22 10.39
CA GLN A 18 29.93 -4.70 9.46
C GLN A 18 28.91 -5.60 10.15
N ASN A 19 29.35 -6.56 10.95
CA ASN A 19 28.45 -7.46 11.67
C ASN A 19 27.61 -6.74 12.73
N ASP A 20 28.17 -5.73 13.41
CA ASP A 20 27.45 -4.95 14.42
C ASP A 20 26.37 -4.06 13.78
N ASN A 21 26.62 -3.52 12.58
CA ASN A 21 25.62 -2.76 11.81
C ASN A 21 24.53 -3.67 11.25
N GLU A 22 24.89 -4.83 10.71
CA GLU A 22 23.94 -5.81 10.15
C GLU A 22 23.04 -6.40 11.24
N TYR A 23 23.59 -6.70 12.42
CA TYR A 23 22.83 -7.15 13.59
C TYR A 23 21.95 -6.05 14.18
N SER A 24 22.42 -4.79 14.18
CA SER A 24 21.62 -3.63 14.60
C SER A 24 20.45 -3.37 13.66
N ASP A 25 20.64 -3.52 12.35
CA ASP A 25 19.61 -3.30 11.35
C ASP A 25 18.61 -4.47 11.29
N GLU A 26 19.06 -5.71 11.51
CA GLU A 26 18.17 -6.86 11.65
C GLU A 26 17.34 -6.78 12.94
N ALA A 27 17.91 -6.31 14.04
CA ALA A 27 17.18 -6.06 15.29
C ALA A 27 16.15 -4.93 15.13
N LYS A 28 16.49 -3.85 14.41
CA LYS A 28 15.53 -2.78 14.07
C LYS A 28 14.40 -3.30 13.18
N ARG A 29 14.71 -4.12 12.17
CA ARG A 29 13.70 -4.77 11.30
C ARG A 29 12.76 -5.65 12.11
N LYS A 30 13.29 -6.54 12.97
CA LYS A 30 12.48 -7.41 13.84
C LYS A 30 11.61 -6.62 14.84
N ASN A 31 12.11 -5.51 15.37
CA ASN A 31 11.35 -4.66 16.31
C ASN A 31 10.23 -3.87 15.58
N ILE A 32 10.49 -3.47 14.33
CA ILE A 32 9.48 -2.86 13.44
C ILE A 32 8.44 -3.90 13.00
N GLU A 33 8.86 -5.13 12.64
CA GLU A 33 8.00 -6.27 12.32
C GLU A 33 7.06 -6.61 13.49
N SER A 34 7.62 -6.69 14.71
CA SER A 34 6.87 -7.00 15.93
C SER A 34 5.93 -5.87 16.36
N SER A 35 6.20 -4.63 15.94
CA SER A 35 5.29 -3.49 16.13
C SER A 35 4.18 -3.48 15.06
N ARG A 36 4.43 -4.05 13.88
CA ARG A 36 3.50 -4.10 12.72
C ARG A 36 2.48 -5.23 12.80
N THR A 37 2.85 -6.40 13.33
CA THR A 37 1.92 -7.54 13.51
C THR A 37 0.76 -7.25 14.46
N ASN A 38 0.87 -6.22 15.30
CA ASN A 38 -0.19 -5.76 16.20
C ASN A 38 -1.28 -4.92 15.52
N LEU A 39 -1.14 -4.56 14.23
CA LEU A 39 -2.17 -3.86 13.45
C LEU A 39 -3.06 -4.83 12.66
N ARG A 40 -3.35 -6.00 13.24
CA ARG A 40 -4.37 -6.88 12.70
C ARG A 40 -5.73 -6.18 12.81
N PHE A 41 -6.34 -5.90 11.66
CA PHE A 41 -7.68 -5.31 11.54
C PHE A 41 -8.77 -6.30 12.00
N ASP A 42 -8.74 -6.71 13.27
CA ASP A 42 -9.80 -7.52 13.88
C ASP A 42 -10.96 -6.59 14.33
N PHE A 43 -11.56 -5.89 13.36
CA PHE A 43 -12.66 -4.94 13.60
C PHE A 43 -13.91 -5.62 14.20
N VAL A 44 -14.11 -6.91 13.89
CA VAL A 44 -15.36 -7.64 14.19
C VAL A 44 -15.25 -8.53 15.43
N ALA A 45 -14.06 -9.02 15.77
CA ALA A 45 -13.93 -10.10 16.76
C ALA A 45 -14.13 -9.67 18.22
N ASN A 46 -13.99 -8.38 18.54
CA ASN A 46 -13.90 -7.90 19.93
C ASN A 46 -15.09 -7.07 20.43
N ASN A 47 -16.17 -6.95 19.65
CA ASN A 47 -17.28 -6.05 19.99
C ASN A 47 -18.57 -6.80 20.36
N SER A 48 -18.60 -7.38 21.57
CA SER A 48 -19.86 -7.69 22.25
C SER A 48 -20.50 -6.40 22.78
N ILE A 49 -20.96 -5.55 21.86
CA ILE A 49 -21.61 -4.26 22.17
C ILE A 49 -23.09 -4.53 22.46
N GLY A 50 -23.61 -4.05 23.59
CA GLY A 50 -25.04 -4.18 23.91
C GLY A 50 -25.92 -3.45 22.91
N ASN A 51 -27.15 -3.94 22.66
CA ASN A 51 -28.06 -3.36 21.65
C ASN A 51 -28.32 -1.84 21.80
N ALA A 52 -28.29 -1.32 23.04
CA ALA A 52 -28.43 0.11 23.31
C ALA A 52 -27.19 0.91 22.85
N ASP A 53 -25.99 0.36 23.03
CA ASP A 53 -24.73 0.98 22.62
C ASP A 53 -24.58 0.95 21.09
N VAL A 54 -25.06 -0.12 20.42
CA VAL A 54 -25.13 -0.18 18.95
C VAL A 54 -26.07 0.90 18.40
N SER A 55 -27.23 1.09 19.04
CA SER A 55 -28.21 2.10 18.61
C SER A 55 -27.66 3.52 18.75
N SER A 56 -26.99 3.82 19.87
CA SER A 56 -26.32 5.13 20.06
C SER A 56 -25.17 5.34 19.07
N LEU A 57 -24.38 4.30 18.77
CA LEU A 57 -23.33 4.38 17.76
C LEU A 57 -23.91 4.65 16.38
N LEU A 58 -25.00 3.97 16.01
CA LEU A 58 -25.67 4.17 14.73
C LEU A 58 -26.20 5.60 14.58
N GLU A 59 -26.77 6.17 15.63
CA GLU A 59 -27.24 7.56 15.65
C GLU A 59 -26.08 8.55 15.42
N LYS A 60 -24.94 8.32 16.08
CA LYS A 60 -23.72 9.13 15.87
C LYS A 60 -23.19 9.01 14.44
N LEU A 61 -23.08 7.80 13.90
CA LEU A 61 -22.62 7.58 12.52
C LEU A 61 -23.56 8.23 11.51
N THR A 62 -24.87 8.18 11.75
CA THR A 62 -25.88 8.82 10.91
C THR A 62 -25.75 10.34 10.95
N THR A 63 -25.55 10.91 12.14
CA THR A 63 -25.32 12.35 12.31
C THR A 63 -24.06 12.81 11.57
N ILE A 64 -22.95 12.06 11.69
CA ILE A 64 -21.70 12.37 10.99
C ILE A 64 -21.87 12.25 9.46
N LYS A 65 -22.58 11.21 8.99
CA LYS A 65 -22.93 11.05 7.57
C LYS A 65 -23.69 12.27 7.06
N GLN A 66 -24.68 12.75 7.83
CA GLN A 66 -25.47 13.92 7.45
C GLN A 66 -24.59 15.17 7.37
N GLN A 67 -23.80 15.45 8.40
CA GLN A 67 -22.89 16.60 8.42
C GLN A 67 -21.90 16.57 7.24
N LEU A 68 -21.35 15.40 6.92
CA LEU A 68 -20.46 15.23 5.78
C LEU A 68 -21.18 15.53 4.46
N ASN A 69 -22.42 15.07 4.30
CA ASN A 69 -23.21 15.33 3.10
C ASN A 69 -23.61 16.80 2.98
N ASP A 70 -23.97 17.45 4.09
CA ASP A 70 -24.29 18.88 4.12
C ASP A 70 -23.08 19.71 3.65
N VAL A 71 -21.87 19.38 4.14
CA VAL A 71 -20.64 20.07 3.71
C VAL A 71 -20.29 19.75 2.25
N LYS A 72 -20.39 18.49 1.81
CA LYS A 72 -20.17 18.12 0.39
C LYS A 72 -21.12 18.86 -0.54
N SER A 73 -22.37 19.08 -0.10
CA SER A 73 -23.40 19.73 -0.92
C SER A 73 -23.03 21.17 -1.30
N LEU A 74 -22.19 21.85 -0.50
CA LEU A 74 -21.69 23.20 -0.78
C LEU A 74 -20.83 23.30 -2.06
N LEU A 75 -20.45 22.15 -2.63
CA LEU A 75 -19.68 22.04 -3.86
C LEU A 75 -20.53 21.69 -5.09
N SER A 76 -21.81 21.40 -4.91
CA SER A 76 -22.68 20.83 -5.97
C SER A 76 -22.99 21.80 -7.10
N ASP A 77 -22.90 23.11 -6.84
CA ASP A 77 -23.14 24.21 -7.78
C ASP A 77 -21.87 24.64 -8.53
N LYS A 78 -20.71 24.03 -8.25
CA LYS A 78 -19.44 24.40 -8.86
C LYS A 78 -19.31 23.79 -10.24
N ASP A 79 -18.88 24.60 -11.21
CA ASP A 79 -18.58 24.12 -12.56
C ASP A 79 -17.49 23.05 -12.52
N ILE A 80 -17.70 21.96 -13.25
CA ILE A 80 -16.80 20.79 -13.22
C ILE A 80 -15.40 21.09 -13.76
N ILE A 81 -15.28 22.01 -14.73
CA ILE A 81 -14.00 22.37 -15.35
C ILE A 81 -13.20 23.23 -14.37
N ASP A 82 -13.84 24.25 -13.80
CA ASP A 82 -13.19 25.12 -12.81
C ASP A 82 -12.84 24.34 -11.52
N TRP A 83 -13.72 23.43 -11.10
CA TRP A 83 -13.47 22.52 -9.98
C TRP A 83 -12.26 21.62 -10.24
N ASN A 84 -12.19 20.97 -11.41
CA ASN A 84 -11.06 20.14 -11.78
C ASN A 84 -9.76 20.94 -11.85
N ARG A 85 -9.79 22.16 -12.38
CA ARG A 85 -8.61 23.05 -12.39
C ARG A 85 -8.15 23.39 -10.98
N HIS A 86 -9.08 23.79 -10.12
CA HIS A 86 -8.78 24.15 -8.74
C HIS A 86 -8.22 22.96 -7.95
N THR A 87 -8.87 21.80 -8.01
CA THR A 87 -8.42 20.59 -7.31
C THR A 87 -7.09 20.05 -7.84
N ALA A 88 -6.84 20.14 -9.15
CA ALA A 88 -5.54 19.81 -9.73
C ALA A 88 -4.43 20.74 -9.22
N TYR A 89 -4.70 22.04 -9.13
CA TYR A 89 -3.77 23.03 -8.56
C TYR A 89 -3.49 22.77 -7.08
N MET A 90 -4.50 22.39 -6.31
CA MET A 90 -4.38 22.09 -4.88
C MET A 90 -3.75 20.72 -4.59
N ASN A 91 -3.52 19.87 -5.61
CA ASN A 91 -2.95 18.55 -5.42
C ASN A 91 -1.42 18.60 -5.22
N THR A 92 -1.01 18.57 -3.95
CA THR A 92 0.41 18.55 -3.54
C THR A 92 1.17 17.31 -4.01
N ALA A 93 0.47 16.19 -4.27
CA ALA A 93 1.03 14.94 -4.74
C ALA A 93 1.11 14.83 -6.27
N SER A 94 0.77 15.90 -7.00
CA SER A 94 0.73 15.91 -8.47
C SER A 94 2.07 15.56 -9.14
N THR A 95 3.19 15.81 -8.45
CA THR A 95 4.55 15.56 -8.95
C THR A 95 5.03 14.13 -8.76
N ILE A 96 4.36 13.32 -7.92
CA ILE A 96 4.79 11.96 -7.57
C ILE A 96 4.80 11.06 -8.80
N VAL A 97 3.69 11.01 -9.54
CA VAL A 97 3.57 10.14 -10.72
C VAL A 97 4.57 10.52 -11.82
N PRO A 98 4.73 11.80 -12.21
CA PRO A 98 5.80 12.22 -13.11
C PRO A 98 7.20 11.78 -12.66
N TYR A 99 7.52 11.97 -11.38
CA TYR A 99 8.80 11.55 -10.81
C TYR A 99 9.01 10.04 -10.90
N LEU A 100 7.98 9.24 -10.58
CA LEU A 100 8.05 7.77 -10.69
C LEU A 100 8.26 7.33 -12.14
N ARG A 101 7.59 7.95 -13.12
CA ARG A 101 7.78 7.66 -14.55
C ARG A 101 9.20 7.97 -15.03
N GLU A 102 9.84 9.01 -14.47
CA GLU A 102 11.20 9.38 -14.81
C GLU A 102 12.24 8.44 -14.18
N LYS A 103 12.03 8.06 -12.92
CA LYS A 103 13.02 7.28 -12.15
C LYS A 103 12.87 5.77 -12.29
N LEU A 104 11.67 5.30 -12.58
CA LEU A 104 11.34 3.89 -12.63
C LEU A 104 10.74 3.55 -14.00
N ASN A 105 11.07 2.38 -14.53
CA ASN A 105 10.50 1.87 -15.76
C ASN A 105 9.10 1.29 -15.51
N ILE A 106 8.12 2.16 -15.22
CA ILE A 106 6.75 1.77 -14.89
C ILE A 106 5.89 1.69 -16.15
N GLU A 107 5.13 0.61 -16.30
CA GLU A 107 4.31 0.36 -17.49
C GLU A 107 3.09 1.30 -17.51
N ILE A 108 2.30 1.31 -16.43
CA ILE A 108 1.07 2.09 -16.28
C ILE A 108 1.25 3.10 -15.14
N GLY A 109 2.10 4.11 -15.36
CA GLY A 109 2.39 5.12 -14.35
C GLY A 109 1.20 6.04 -14.06
N THR A 110 0.24 5.62 -13.25
CA THR A 110 -0.95 6.41 -12.87
C THR A 110 -0.95 6.68 -11.37
N GLN A 111 -1.89 7.53 -10.89
CA GLN A 111 -2.10 7.68 -9.45
C GLN A 111 -2.50 6.36 -8.79
N ALA A 112 -3.29 5.54 -9.49
CA ALA A 112 -3.69 4.23 -9.03
C ALA A 112 -2.48 3.30 -8.84
N TRP A 113 -1.56 3.30 -9.81
CA TRP A 113 -0.30 2.55 -9.70
C TRP A 113 0.51 2.98 -8.47
N ALA A 114 0.69 4.30 -8.28
CA ALA A 114 1.46 4.84 -7.15
C ALA A 114 0.83 4.44 -5.80
N LYS A 115 -0.50 4.52 -5.68
CA LYS A 115 -1.24 4.10 -4.49
C LYS A 115 -1.04 2.61 -4.19
N MET A 116 -1.19 1.75 -5.20
CA MET A 116 -1.02 0.30 -5.00
C MET A 116 0.40 -0.04 -4.59
N TYR A 117 1.40 0.56 -5.25
CA TYR A 117 2.80 0.33 -4.91
C TYR A 117 3.14 0.81 -3.49
N GLU A 118 2.64 1.98 -3.09
CA GLU A 118 2.80 2.50 -1.73
C GLU A 118 2.15 1.58 -0.68
N ILE A 119 0.96 1.04 -0.97
CA ILE A 119 0.29 0.07 -0.10
C ILE A 119 1.15 -1.19 0.06
N LEU A 120 1.61 -1.78 -1.05
CA LEU A 120 2.46 -2.98 -1.02
C LEU A 120 3.78 -2.75 -0.28
N ALA A 121 4.37 -1.55 -0.38
CA ALA A 121 5.62 -1.23 0.28
C ALA A 121 5.48 -0.98 1.80
N ASN A 122 4.32 -0.49 2.24
CA ASN A 122 4.10 -0.12 3.64
C ASN A 122 3.39 -1.18 4.47
N PHE A 123 2.60 -2.04 3.83
CA PHE A 123 1.85 -3.10 4.49
C PHE A 123 2.40 -4.46 4.07
N ASP A 124 2.60 -5.33 5.06
CA ASP A 124 2.91 -6.73 4.83
C ASP A 124 1.62 -7.43 4.37
N LEU A 125 1.38 -7.37 3.05
CA LEU A 125 0.21 -8.00 2.39
C LEU A 125 0.58 -9.32 1.71
N ILE A 126 1.86 -9.51 1.41
CA ILE A 126 2.38 -10.69 0.73
C ILE A 126 3.23 -11.44 1.77
N ASN A 127 2.53 -11.99 2.78
CA ASN A 127 3.19 -12.62 3.92
C ASN A 127 3.58 -14.05 3.54
N ASP A 128 4.61 -14.58 4.20
CA ASP A 128 4.98 -15.99 4.09
C ASP A 128 5.42 -16.45 2.68
N VAL A 129 6.03 -15.56 1.89
CA VAL A 129 6.65 -15.85 0.58
C VAL A 129 7.58 -17.07 0.63
N ASN A 130 8.30 -17.24 1.73
CA ASN A 130 9.21 -18.37 1.95
C ASN A 130 8.50 -19.70 2.26
N LYS A 131 7.23 -19.68 2.66
CA LYS A 131 6.45 -20.89 3.00
C LYS A 131 5.54 -21.34 1.87
N ASN A 132 5.07 -20.41 1.04
CA ASN A 132 4.21 -20.73 -0.09
C ASN A 132 4.61 -19.91 -1.32
N PRO A 133 5.19 -20.55 -2.36
CA PRO A 133 5.59 -19.85 -3.56
C PRO A 133 4.40 -19.43 -4.43
N ARG A 134 3.15 -19.68 -4.05
CA ARG A 134 1.98 -19.37 -4.90
C ARG A 134 1.21 -18.18 -4.36
N LEU A 135 1.10 -17.15 -5.19
CA LEU A 135 0.24 -15.98 -4.93
C LEU A 135 -0.91 -15.98 -5.94
N THR A 136 -2.14 -15.92 -5.45
CA THR A 136 -3.31 -15.74 -6.30
C THR A 136 -4.03 -14.45 -5.93
N THR A 137 -4.21 -13.56 -6.91
CA THR A 137 -4.91 -12.29 -6.70
C THR A 137 -6.15 -12.15 -7.60
N LEU A 138 -7.16 -11.47 -7.10
CA LEU A 138 -8.36 -11.09 -7.84
C LEU A 138 -8.47 -9.57 -7.85
N HIS A 139 -8.55 -8.98 -9.04
CA HIS A 139 -8.66 -7.54 -9.23
C HIS A 139 -10.03 -7.20 -9.82
N LEU A 140 -10.86 -6.50 -9.05
CA LEU A 140 -12.21 -6.10 -9.45
C LEU A 140 -12.22 -4.63 -9.87
N CYS A 141 -13.01 -4.31 -10.91
CA CYS A 141 -13.07 -2.97 -11.51
C CYS A 141 -11.70 -2.44 -11.98
N GLU A 142 -10.85 -3.33 -12.45
CA GLU A 142 -9.42 -3.06 -12.54
C GLU A 142 -8.98 -2.29 -13.79
N ALA A 143 -9.82 -2.15 -14.82
CA ALA A 143 -9.42 -1.47 -16.04
C ALA A 143 -8.97 -0.02 -15.74
N PRO A 144 -7.77 0.43 -16.18
CA PRO A 144 -6.93 -0.16 -17.24
C PRO A 144 -5.82 -1.15 -16.79
N GLY A 145 -5.74 -1.57 -15.53
CA GLY A 145 -4.76 -2.55 -15.04
C GLY A 145 -3.65 -1.96 -14.16
N ALA A 146 -3.84 -0.75 -13.62
CA ALA A 146 -2.80 -0.03 -12.89
C ALA A 146 -2.35 -0.72 -11.60
N PHE A 147 -3.26 -1.36 -10.86
CA PHE A 147 -2.90 -2.07 -9.63
C PHE A 147 -2.24 -3.41 -9.96
N ILE A 148 -2.71 -4.11 -11.00
CA ILE A 148 -2.04 -5.34 -11.49
C ILE A 148 -0.60 -5.02 -11.86
N SER A 149 -0.38 -3.99 -12.68
CA SER A 149 0.97 -3.57 -13.11
C SER A 149 1.85 -3.15 -11.93
N ALA A 150 1.29 -2.44 -10.94
CA ALA A 150 2.04 -2.09 -9.72
C ALA A 150 2.46 -3.31 -8.91
N LEU A 151 1.55 -4.28 -8.74
CA LEU A 151 1.84 -5.54 -8.05
C LEU A 151 2.88 -6.36 -8.81
N ASN A 152 2.75 -6.47 -10.14
CA ASN A 152 3.76 -7.10 -10.99
C ASN A 152 5.14 -6.48 -10.75
N HIS A 153 5.23 -5.16 -10.86
CA HIS A 153 6.47 -4.41 -10.66
C HIS A 153 7.05 -4.66 -9.26
N PHE A 154 6.23 -4.67 -8.22
CA PHE A 154 6.63 -4.95 -6.85
C PHE A 154 7.20 -6.37 -6.65
N LEU A 155 6.58 -7.38 -7.27
CA LEU A 155 7.02 -8.77 -7.19
C LEU A 155 8.35 -8.99 -7.92
N VAL A 156 8.49 -8.45 -9.14
CA VAL A 156 9.68 -8.72 -9.97
C VAL A 156 10.92 -7.94 -9.55
N THR A 157 10.75 -6.78 -8.89
CA THR A 157 11.87 -5.90 -8.50
C THR A 157 12.50 -6.27 -7.16
N ARG A 158 11.85 -7.13 -6.36
CA ARG A 158 12.32 -7.52 -5.03
C ARG A 158 12.87 -8.94 -5.05
N GLU A 159 14.10 -9.12 -4.56
CA GLU A 159 14.76 -10.43 -4.55
C GLU A 159 14.01 -11.46 -3.70
N GLU A 160 13.44 -11.03 -2.57
CA GLU A 160 12.63 -11.87 -1.68
C GLU A 160 11.40 -12.49 -2.36
N ASN A 161 10.90 -11.86 -3.43
CA ASN A 161 9.68 -12.26 -4.14
C ASN A 161 9.96 -13.07 -5.41
N ARG A 162 11.23 -13.33 -5.75
CA ARG A 162 11.65 -13.93 -7.03
C ARG A 162 11.09 -15.33 -7.28
N ASN A 163 10.75 -16.06 -6.21
CA ASN A 163 10.24 -17.43 -6.28
C ASN A 163 8.71 -17.50 -6.27
N ILE A 164 8.01 -16.36 -6.28
CA ILE A 164 6.55 -16.34 -6.30
C ILE A 164 6.02 -16.66 -7.71
N GLU A 165 5.34 -17.80 -7.83
CA GLU A 165 4.41 -18.13 -8.89
C GLU A 165 3.12 -17.32 -8.69
N TRP A 166 3.01 -16.20 -9.40
CA TRP A 166 1.85 -15.31 -9.32
C TRP A 166 0.83 -15.63 -10.41
N GLN A 167 -0.39 -15.97 -9.98
CA GLN A 167 -1.57 -16.10 -10.82
C GLN A 167 -2.55 -14.97 -10.48
N TRP A 168 -3.10 -14.29 -11.49
CA TRP A 168 -4.08 -13.24 -11.24
C TRP A 168 -5.30 -13.40 -12.13
N PHE A 169 -6.43 -12.96 -11.60
CA PHE A 169 -7.70 -12.83 -12.29
C PHE A 169 -8.13 -11.37 -12.22
N ALA A 170 -8.72 -10.88 -13.30
CA ALA A 170 -9.27 -9.53 -13.33
C ALA A 170 -10.66 -9.51 -13.93
N GLN A 171 -11.50 -8.66 -13.35
CA GLN A 171 -12.82 -8.32 -13.88
C GLN A 171 -12.91 -6.81 -13.97
N THR A 172 -13.50 -6.33 -15.06
CA THR A 172 -13.85 -4.93 -15.24
C THR A 172 -15.35 -4.81 -15.43
N LEU A 173 -15.89 -3.65 -15.06
CA LEU A 173 -17.26 -3.30 -15.42
C LEU A 173 -17.37 -3.19 -16.95
N ASN A 174 -18.51 -3.62 -17.47
CA ASN A 174 -18.86 -3.39 -18.87
C ASN A 174 -19.29 -1.90 -19.00
N PRO A 175 -18.57 -1.07 -19.77
CA PRO A 175 -18.89 0.35 -19.90
C PRO A 175 -20.24 0.61 -20.58
N TYR A 176 -20.84 -0.42 -21.20
CA TYR A 176 -22.15 -0.34 -21.86
C TYR A 176 -23.31 -0.83 -20.99
N TYR A 177 -23.04 -1.21 -19.74
CA TYR A 177 -24.03 -1.74 -18.81
C TYR A 177 -23.86 -1.05 -17.46
N GLU A 178 -24.38 0.17 -17.34
CA GLU A 178 -24.65 0.77 -16.04
C GLU A 178 -25.95 0.13 -15.52
N HIS A 179 -25.89 -0.48 -14.35
CA HIS A 179 -27.11 -0.98 -13.70
C HIS A 179 -27.88 0.26 -13.22
N ASP A 180 -28.95 0.62 -13.93
CA ASP A 180 -29.86 1.70 -13.52
C ASP A 180 -30.44 1.34 -12.13
N GLU A 181 -29.89 1.92 -11.06
CA GLU A 181 -30.52 1.92 -9.74
C GLU A 181 -31.71 2.89 -9.72
N SER A 182 -32.72 2.63 -10.54
CA SER A 182 -33.97 3.39 -10.56
C SER A 182 -35.21 2.50 -10.49
N THR A 183 -35.15 1.38 -9.76
CA THR A 183 -36.36 0.64 -9.37
C THR A 183 -36.12 -0.22 -8.12
N VAL A 184 -36.35 0.33 -6.92
CA VAL A 184 -37.21 -0.24 -5.85
C VAL A 184 -37.62 0.90 -4.92
#